data_AF-A0A662GPW4-F1
#
_entry.id   AF-A0A662GPW4-F1
#
_cell.length_a   1.000
_cell.length_b   1.000
_cell.length_c   1.000
_cell.angle_alpha   90.00
_cell.angle_beta   90.00
_cell.angle_gamma   90.00
#
_symmetry.space_group_name_H-M   'P 1'
#
loop_
_entity.id
_entity.type
_entity.pdbx_description
1 polymer ?
#
loop_
_entity_poly.entity_id
_entity_poly.type
_entity_poly.pdbx_seq_one_letter_code
_entity_poly.pdbx_strand_id
1 'polypeptide(L)' 'MAVRYVLYVGEGKEDEEAVKLVKERFGGKEVMVIRVSRDGVRGWLRWEYGTDETPLLATPFGVYYGLKAIKTVA' A
#
# COMPACT_ATOMS: atom_id res chain seq x y z
N MET A 1 -4.32 -7.87 17.16
CA MET A 1 -4.85 -7.55 15.83
C MET A 1 -3.79 -7.96 14.83
N ALA A 2 -4.03 -8.99 14.00
CA ALA A 2 -3.02 -9.48 13.06
C ALA A 2 -3.08 -8.63 11.79
N VAL A 3 -2.18 -7.65 11.67
CA VAL A 3 -2.01 -6.91 10.42
C VAL A 3 -1.45 -7.89 9.38
N ARG A 4 -2.23 -8.17 8.34
CA ARG A 4 -1.83 -9.07 7.24
C ARG A 4 -1.42 -8.31 5.99
N TYR A 5 -1.95 -7.10 5.80
CA TYR A 5 -1.74 -6.30 4.62
C TYR A 5 -1.24 -4.92 5.00
N VAL A 6 -0.24 -4.42 4.28
CA VAL A 6 0.29 -3.07 4.48
C VAL A 6 0.19 -2.30 3.17
N LEU A 7 -0.55 -1.20 3.18
CA LEU A 7 -0.71 -0.32 2.03
C LEU A 7 0.02 0.99 2.29
N TYR A 8 1.04 1.27 1.49
CA TYR A 8 1.77 2.54 1.49
C TYR A 8 1.16 3.46 0.45
N VAL A 9 0.84 4.69 0.86
CA VAL A 9 0.07 5.66 0.07
C VAL A 9 0.67 7.05 0.16
N GLY A 10 0.81 7.70 -0.98
CA GLY A 10 1.19 9.10 -1.08
C GLY A 10 -0.01 10.03 -0.87
N GLU A 11 -0.04 11.09 -1.70
CA GLU A 11 -1.11 12.10 -1.72
C GLU A 11 -1.82 12.16 -3.09
N GLY A 12 -1.57 11.16 -3.95
CA GLY A 12 -2.16 11.08 -5.27
C GLY A 12 -3.60 10.55 -5.26
N LYS A 13 -4.34 10.79 -6.33
CA LYS A 13 -5.69 10.25 -6.52
C LYS A 13 -5.70 8.72 -6.53
N GLU A 14 -4.69 8.10 -7.13
CA GLU A 14 -4.55 6.65 -7.18
C GLU A 14 -4.36 6.03 -5.79
N ASP A 15 -3.68 6.75 -4.89
CA ASP A 15 -3.48 6.34 -3.51
C ASP A 15 -4.81 6.29 -2.75
N GLU A 16 -5.65 7.32 -2.89
CA GLU A 16 -6.98 7.35 -2.27
C GLU A 16 -7.89 6.23 -2.77
N GLU A 17 -7.82 5.93 -4.07
CA GLU A 17 -8.58 4.83 -4.68
C GLU A 17 -8.10 3.47 -4.15
N ALA A 18 -6.78 3.28 -4.03
CA ALA A 18 -6.19 2.08 -3.44
C ALA A 18 -6.62 1.87 -1.98
N VAL A 19 -6.68 2.93 -1.17
CA VAL A 19 -7.16 2.82 0.23
C VAL A 19 -8.59 2.31 0.30
N LYS A 20 -9.48 2.84 -0.54
CA LYS A 20 -10.88 2.42 -0.59
C LYS A 20 -10.98 0.95 -1.00
N LEU A 21 -10.32 0.58 -2.09
CA LEU A 21 -10.32 -0.78 -2.64
C LEU A 21 -9.83 -1.82 -1.62
N VAL A 22 -8.66 -1.58 -1.04
CA VAL A 22 -8.02 -2.54 -0.12
C VAL A 22 -8.82 -2.67 1.18
N LYS A 23 -9.40 -1.58 1.71
CA LYS A 23 -10.27 -1.64 2.89
C LYS A 23 -11.58 -2.39 2.64
N GLU A 24 -12.17 -2.23 1.46
CA GLU A 24 -13.40 -2.93 1.06
C GLU A 24 -13.15 -4.43 0.89
N ARG A 25 -12.03 -4.80 0.27
CA ARG A 25 -11.73 -6.19 -0.12
C ARG A 25 -11.16 -7.06 0.99
N PHE A 26 -10.20 -6.55 1.75
CA PHE A 26 -9.52 -7.34 2.79
C PHE A 26 -10.09 -7.14 4.18
N GLY A 27 -11.16 -6.35 4.32
CA GLY A 27 -11.71 -5.94 5.60
C GLY A 27 -10.77 -4.97 6.31
N GLY A 28 -11.23 -3.74 6.56
CA GLY A 28 -10.40 -2.64 7.09
C GLY A 28 -9.65 -2.88 8.41
N LYS A 29 -9.83 -4.02 9.09
CA LYS A 29 -9.09 -4.43 10.30
C LYS A 29 -7.81 -5.22 10.00
N GLU A 30 -7.66 -5.78 8.81
CA GLU A 30 -6.46 -6.55 8.41
C GLU A 30 -5.43 -5.71 7.65
N VAL A 31 -5.80 -4.46 7.32
CA VAL A 31 -5.05 -3.55 6.47
C VAL A 31 -4.49 -2.38 7.28
N MET A 32 -3.17 -2.26 7.33
CA MET A 32 -2.48 -1.09 7.84
C MET A 32 -2.17 -0.12 6.69
N VAL A 33 -2.59 1.13 6.83
CA VAL A 33 -2.33 2.18 5.81
C VAL A 33 -1.25 3.13 6.31
N ILE A 34 -0.15 3.25 5.57
CA ILE A 34 0.99 4.11 5.90
C ILE A 34 1.06 5.26 4.89
N ARG A 35 1.01 6.50 5.36
CA ARG A 35 1.16 7.70 4.50
C ARG A 35 2.63 8.07 4.34
N VAL A 36 3.12 8.05 3.11
CA VAL A 36 4.56 8.19 2.80
C VAL A 36 5.03 9.65 2.61
N SER A 37 4.13 10.63 2.76
CA SER A 37 4.42 12.06 2.53
C SER A 37 4.90 12.83 3.77
N ARG A 38 4.87 12.23 4.97
CA ARG A 38 5.22 12.94 6.22
C ARG A 38 6.52 12.53 6.88
N ASP A 39 7.01 11.34 6.60
CA ASP A 39 8.19 10.77 7.25
C ASP A 39 9.10 10.14 6.20
N GLY A 40 10.41 10.03 6.47
CA GLY A 40 11.46 9.53 5.57
C GLY A 40 11.30 8.10 5.02
N VAL A 41 10.10 7.54 5.12
CA VAL A 41 9.66 6.22 4.68
C VAL A 41 9.86 6.03 3.17
N ARG A 42 9.85 7.08 2.33
CA ARG A 42 10.17 6.93 0.89
C ARG A 42 11.57 6.38 0.65
N GLY A 43 12.57 6.86 1.41
CA GLY A 43 13.93 6.34 1.32
C GLY A 43 14.01 4.87 1.76
N TRP A 44 13.23 4.53 2.79
CA TRP A 44 13.10 3.15 3.25
C TRP A 44 12.37 2.26 2.23
N LEU A 45 11.29 2.72 1.60
CA LEU A 45 10.59 1.96 0.54
C LEU A 45 11.52 1.63 -0.63
N ARG A 46 12.33 2.60 -1.05
CA ARG A 46 13.30 2.37 -2.13
C ARG A 46 14.35 1.34 -1.75
N TRP A 47 14.78 1.31 -0.48
CA TRP A 47 15.73 0.32 0.01
C TRP A 47 15.10 -1.07 0.16
N GLU A 48 13.89 -1.15 0.72
CA GLU A 48 13.19 -2.41 1.01
C GLU A 48 12.59 -3.06 -0.26
N TYR A 49 11.93 -2.25 -1.08
CA TYR A 49 11.12 -2.72 -2.22
C TYR A 49 11.70 -2.33 -3.58
N GLY A 50 12.82 -1.60 -3.60
CA GLY A 50 13.44 -1.14 -4.85
C GLY A 50 12.72 0.02 -5.53
N THR A 51 11.63 0.54 -4.94
CA THR A 51 10.86 1.68 -5.46
C THR A 51 10.27 2.53 -4.33
N ASP A 52 10.10 3.82 -4.59
CA ASP A 52 9.36 4.75 -3.73
C ASP A 52 8.01 5.15 -4.34
N GLU A 53 7.57 4.44 -5.38
CA GLU A 53 6.27 4.64 -6.01
C GLU A 53 5.14 4.18 -5.10
N THR A 54 4.07 4.97 -5.10
CA THR A 54 2.83 4.71 -4.36
C THR A 54 1.65 4.81 -5.33
N PRO A 55 0.57 4.04 -5.13
CA PRO A 55 0.32 3.14 -4.00
C PRO A 55 1.10 1.82 -4.09
N LEU A 56 1.52 1.28 -2.95
CA LEU A 56 2.25 0.01 -2.84
C LEU A 56 1.59 -0.88 -1.81
N LEU A 57 1.15 -2.07 -2.21
CA LEU A 57 0.53 -3.05 -1.33
C LEU A 57 1.51 -4.19 -1.05
N ALA A 58 1.92 -4.33 0.21
CA ALA A 58 2.65 -5.49 0.71
C ALA A 58 1.68 -6.50 1.32
N THR A 59 1.78 -7.75 0.86
CA THR A 59 0.96 -8.89 1.30
C THR A 59 1.88 -10.05 1.71
N PRO A 60 1.36 -11.09 2.38
CA PRO A 60 2.15 -12.28 2.70
C PRO A 60 2.65 -13.05 1.47
N PHE A 61 2.07 -12.79 0.29
CA PHE A 61 2.35 -13.51 -0.95
C PHE A 61 3.18 -12.70 -1.94
N GLY A 62 3.44 -11.43 -1.66
CA GLY A 62 4.17 -10.55 -2.57
C GLY A 62 3.83 -9.07 -2.40
N VAL A 63 4.48 -8.27 -3.24
CA VAL A 63 4.38 -6.80 -3.25
C VAL A 63 3.85 -6.34 -4.61
N TYR A 64 2.88 -5.43 -4.58
CA TYR A 64 2.17 -4.95 -5.76
C TYR A 64 2.27 -3.43 -5.87
N TYR A 65 2.84 -2.95 -6.97
CA TYR A 65 3.10 -1.53 -7.22
C TYR A 65 2.07 -0.91 -8.15
N GLY A 66 1.53 0.24 -7.74
CA GLY A 66 0.53 0.99 -8.48
C GLY A 66 -0.87 0.38 -8.37
N LEU A 67 -1.86 1.24 -8.60
CA LEU A 67 -3.27 0.88 -8.45
C LEU A 67 -3.68 -0.28 -9.37
N LYS A 68 -3.09 -0.36 -10.57
CA LYS A 68 -3.36 -1.45 -11.53
C LYS A 68 -2.99 -2.82 -10.99
N ALA A 69 -1.81 -2.96 -10.37
CA ALA A 69 -1.39 -4.23 -9.80
C ALA A 69 -2.23 -4.58 -8.57
N ILE A 70 -2.54 -3.59 -7.73
CA ILE A 70 -3.38 -3.77 -6.54
C ILE A 70 -4.78 -4.29 -6.93
N LYS A 71 -5.38 -3.76 -8.01
CA LYS A 71 -6.67 -4.23 -8.55
C LYS A 71 -6.69 -5.69 -8.99
N THR A 72 -5.54 -6.30 -9.27
CA THR A 72 -5.50 -7.73 -9.64
C THR A 72 -5.60 -8.67 -8.44
N VAL A 73 -5.36 -8.15 -7.23
CA VAL A 73 -5.27 -8.96 -6.00
C VAL A 73 -6.25 -8.54 -4.91
N ALA A 74 -6.80 -7.33 -4.98
CA ALA A 74 -7.86 -6.82 -4.13
C ALA A 74 -9.21 -6.93 -4.86
#